data_AF-A0A0N4XZR5-F1
#
_entry.id   AF-A0A0N4XZR5-F1
#
_cell.length_a   1.000
_cell.length_b   1.000
_cell.length_c   1.000
_cell.angle_alpha   90.00
_cell.angle_beta   90.00
_cell.angle_gamma   90.00
#
_symmetry.space_group_name_H-M   'P 1'
#
loop_
_entity.id
_entity.type
_entity.pdbx_description
1 polymer ?
#
loop_
_entity_poly.entity_id
_entity_poly.type
_entity_poly.pdbx_seq_one_letter_code
_entity_poly.pdbx_strand_id
1 'polypeptide(L)' 'MIHASVHSDFRRFKCMHCGKRAITAGSVKAHIKTRHRGEDRNDYIDEMTEEEHKNLLALTEKCFDDAYM' A
#
# COMPACT_ATOMS: atom_id res chain seq x y z
N MET A 1 10.58 3.64 -5.09
CA MET A 1 10.43 4.59 -3.98
C MET A 1 9.29 4.12 -3.07
N ILE A 2 9.62 3.47 -1.95
CA ILE A 2 8.67 3.10 -0.86
C ILE A 2 8.67 4.20 0.23
N HIS A 3 9.43 5.28 -0.01
CA HIS A 3 9.65 6.38 0.93
C HIS A 3 8.38 7.20 1.18
N ALA A 4 7.61 7.55 0.14
CA ALA A 4 6.39 8.35 0.32
C ALA A 4 5.21 7.60 0.99
N SER A 5 5.22 6.26 1.01
CA SER A 5 4.29 5.48 1.84
C SER A 5 4.62 5.50 3.33
N VAL A 6 5.75 6.09 3.73
CA VAL A 6 6.04 6.41 5.14
C VAL A 6 5.40 7.75 5.51
N HIS A 7 5.29 8.68 4.56
CA HIS A 7 4.62 9.97 4.74
C HIS A 7 3.10 9.88 4.56
N SER A 8 2.60 8.87 3.86
CA SER A 8 1.17 8.69 3.59
C SER A 8 0.66 7.35 4.14
N ASP A 9 -0.53 7.37 4.76
CA ASP A 9 -1.32 6.16 5.07
C ASP A 9 -1.86 5.44 3.81
N PHE A 10 -1.18 5.62 2.67
CA PHE A 10 -1.58 5.09 1.38
C PHE A 10 -1.49 3.56 1.39
N ARG A 11 -2.66 2.92 1.26
CA ARG A 11 -2.82 1.47 1.32
C ARG A 11 -3.49 0.99 0.05
N ARG A 12 -2.68 0.70 -0.97
CA ARG A 12 -3.14 0.24 -2.30
C ARG A 12 -3.75 -1.17 -2.29
N PHE A 13 -3.30 -2.04 -1.40
CA PHE A 13 -3.70 -3.45 -1.42
C PHE A 13 -4.90 -3.68 -0.52
N LYS A 14 -6.06 -3.99 -1.09
CA LYS A 14 -7.29 -4.27 -0.33
C LYS A 14 -7.62 -5.76 -0.35
N CYS A 15 -7.81 -6.34 0.83
CA CYS A 15 -8.29 -7.71 0.97
C CYS A 15 -9.76 -7.82 0.54
N MET A 16 -10.09 -8.83 -0.28
CA MET A 16 -11.46 -9.07 -0.74
C MET A 16 -12.40 -9.60 0.34
N HIS A 17 -11.85 -10.27 1.34
CA HIS A 17 -12.61 -11.01 2.33
C HIS A 17 -13.08 -10.15 3.51
N CYS A 18 -12.33 -9.10 3.85
CA CYS A 18 -12.68 -8.20 4.96
C CYS A 18 -12.50 -6.71 4.64
N GLY A 19 -12.08 -6.35 3.42
CA GLY A 19 -11.85 -4.97 3.01
C GLY A 19 -10.61 -4.32 3.62
N LYS A 20 -9.78 -5.06 4.39
CA LYS A 20 -8.60 -4.50 5.04
C LYS A 20 -7.58 -4.05 4.00
N ARG A 21 -7.11 -2.80 4.14
CA ARG A 21 -6.10 -2.21 3.25
C ARG A 21 -4.69 -2.29 3.85
N ALA A 22 -3.72 -2.57 3.00
CA ALA A 22 -2.31 -2.71 3.33
C ALA A 22 -1.44 -1.91 2.35
N ILE A 23 -0.28 -1.47 2.84
CA ILE A 23 0.68 -0.65 2.08
C ILE A 23 1.44 -1.52 1.07
N THR A 24 1.66 -2.79 1.41
CA THR A 24 2.48 -3.73 0.61
C THR A 24 1.76 -5.04 0.33
N ALA A 25 2.05 -5.67 -0.81
CA ALA A 25 1.47 -6.97 -1.16
C ALA A 25 1.83 -8.04 -0.11
N GLY A 26 3.06 -7.99 0.43
CA GLY A 26 3.51 -8.92 1.47
C GLY A 26 2.67 -8.83 2.74
N SER A 27 2.27 -7.61 3.14
CA SER A 27 1.44 -7.42 4.33
C SER A 27 0.00 -7.91 4.14
N VAL A 28 -0.59 -7.74 2.96
CA VAL A 28 -1.92 -8.29 2.65
C VAL A 28 -1.89 -9.83 2.53
N LYS A 29 -0.83 -10.40 1.93
CA LYS A 29 -0.61 -11.86 1.85
C LYS A 29 -0.49 -12.49 3.23
N ALA A 30 0.27 -11.86 4.12
CA ALA A 30 0.42 -12.30 5.51
C ALA A 30 -0.91 -12.18 6.28
N HIS A 31 -1.65 -11.09 6.04
CA HIS A 31 -2.98 -10.89 6.59
C HIS A 31 -3.94 -12.01 6.16
N ILE A 32 -4.00 -12.34 4.87
CA ILE A 32 -4.85 -13.44 4.36
C ILE A 32 -4.42 -14.76 5.01
N LYS A 33 -3.12 -15.09 4.98
CA LYS A 33 -2.61 -16.33 5.61
C LYS A 33 -2.98 -16.48 7.10
N THR A 34 -3.07 -15.37 7.84
CA THR A 34 -3.29 -15.39 9.30
C THR A 34 -4.76 -15.25 9.69
N ARG A 35 -5.53 -14.43 8.97
CA ARG A 35 -6.93 -14.10 9.28
C ARG A 35 -7.94 -14.86 8.41
N HIS A 36 -7.54 -15.25 7.21
CA HIS A 36 -8.34 -15.91 6.18
C HIS A 36 -7.75 -17.29 5.87
N ARG A 37 -7.73 -18.17 6.88
CA ARG A 37 -7.14 -19.51 6.74
C ARG A 37 -7.95 -20.34 5.74
N GLY A 38 -7.28 -20.81 4.69
CA GLY A 38 -7.89 -21.60 3.61
C GLY A 38 -8.17 -20.80 2.35
N GLU A 39 -8.00 -19.48 2.37
CA GLU A 39 -8.22 -18.62 1.20
C GLU A 39 -6.91 -18.35 0.43
N ASP A 40 -7.02 -17.92 -0.83
CA ASP A 40 -5.84 -17.70 -1.66
C ASP A 40 -5.15 -16.41 -1.25
N ARG A 41 -3.81 -16.47 -1.11
CA ARG A 41 -3.03 -15.31 -0.65
C ARG A 41 -3.06 -14.15 -1.66
N ASN A 42 -3.51 -14.40 -2.88
CA ASN A 42 -3.69 -13.40 -3.92
C ASN A 42 -5.13 -12.88 -4.00
N ASP A 43 -6.01 -13.21 -3.05
CA ASP A 43 -7.37 -12.65 -2.92
C ASP A 43 -7.35 -11.20 -2.39
N TYR A 44 -6.65 -10.33 -3.12
CA TYR A 44 -6.59 -8.90 -2.87
C TYR A 44 -6.63 -8.12 -4.17
N ILE A 45 -7.18 -6.91 -4.11
CA ILE A 45 -7.18 -5.95 -5.21
C ILE A 45 -6.06 -4.94 -4.98
N ASP A 46 -5.35 -4.58 -6.04
CA ASP A 46 -4.47 -3.42 -6.08
C ASP A 46 -5.29 -2.20 -6.54
N GLU A 47 -5.94 -1.54 -5.58
CA GLU A 47 -6.70 -0.30 -5.80
C GLU A 47 -5.76 0.89 -5.56
N MET A 48 -5.21 1.46 -6.63
CA MET A 48 -4.46 2.71 -6.60
C MET A 48 -5.23 3.75 -7.42
N THR A 49 -5.88 4.71 -6.75
CA THR A 49 -6.62 5.75 -7.47
C THR A 49 -5.66 6.77 -8.08
N GLU A 50 -6.13 7.49 -9.09
CA GLU A 50 -5.34 8.55 -9.73
C GLU A 50 -5.00 9.68 -8.73
N GLU A 51 -5.91 9.97 -7.81
CA GLU A 51 -5.70 10.95 -6.74
C GLU A 51 -4.64 10.49 -5.76
N GLU A 52 -4.68 9.22 -5.34
CA GLU A 52 -3.67 8.64 -4.46
C GLU A 52 -2.29 8.60 -5.14
N HIS A 53 -2.24 8.35 -6.45
CA HIS A 53 -1.01 8.42 -7.23
C HIS A 53 -0.45 9.84 -7.29
N LYS A 54 -1.29 10.85 -7.56
CA LYS A 54 -0.90 12.27 -7.54
C LYS A 54 -0.43 12.71 -6.15
N ASN A 55 -1.11 12.28 -5.10
CA ASN A 55 -0.71 12.55 -3.72
C ASN A 55 0.65 11.92 -3.38
N LEU A 56 0.90 10.68 -3.83
CA LEU A 56 2.18 10.02 -3.65
C LEU A 56 3.30 10.77 -4.38
N LEU A 57 3.07 11.18 -5.64
CA LEU A 57 4.04 11.94 -6.42
C LEU A 57 4.37 13.29 -5.77
N ALA A 58 3.34 14.05 -5.36
CA ALA A 58 3.52 15.34 -4.70
C ALA A 58 4.26 15.24 -3.35
N LEU A 59 4.15 14.11 -2.65
CA LEU A 59 4.94 13.83 -1.45
C LEU A 59 6.39 13.47 -1.78
N THR A 60 6.64 12.76 -2.88
CA THR A 60 8.01 12.42 -3.29
C THR A 60 8.80 13.61 -3.82
N GLU A 61 8.15 14.57 -4.49
CA GLU A 61 8.81 15.78 -5.00
C GLU A 61 9.32 16.67 -3.87
N LYS A 62 8.62 16.73 -2.73
CA LYS A 62 9.04 17.51 -1.55
C LYS A 62 10.25 16.94 -0.81
N CYS A 63 10.59 15.67 -1.04
CA CYS A 63 11.70 14.98 -0.38
C CYS A 63 12.99 15.02 -1.21
N PHE A 64 12.97 15.53 -2.45
CA PHE A 64 14.14 15.57 -3.34
C PHE A 64 15.09 16.76 -3.08
N ASP A 65 14.68 17.73 -2.24
CA ASP A 65 15.47 18.92 -1.89
C ASP A 65 16.24 18.79 -0.56
N ASP A 66 16.11 17.67 0.17
CA ASP A 66 16.93 17.43 1.36
C ASP A 66 18.19 16.66 0.98
N ALA A 67 19.31 17.39 0.93
CA ALA A 67 20.65 16.91 0.61
C ALA A 67 21.26 15.93 1.66
N TYR A 68 20.42 15.18 2.38
CA TYR A 68 20.81 14.11 3.29
C TYR A 68 20.06 12.80 3.01
N MET A 69 19.97 12.44 1.72
CA MET A 69 20.35 11.12 1.21
C MET A 69 21.13 11.26 -0.09
#